data_AF-A0A9X5E2S1-F1
#
_entry.id   AF-A0A9X5E2S1-F1
#
_cell.length_a   1.000
_cell.length_b   1.000
_cell.length_c   1.000
_cell.angle_alpha   90.00
_cell.angle_beta   90.00
_cell.angle_gamma   90.00
#
_symmetry.space_group_name_H-M   'P 1'
#
loop_
_entity.id
_entity.type
_entity.pdbx_description
1 polymer ?
#
loop_
_entity_poly.entity_id
_entity_poly.type
_entity_poly.pdbx_seq_one_letter_code
_entity_poly.pdbx_strand_id
1 'polypeptide(L)'
;MSFFTTQPTFQTPSKFQQAIETVEALSIDEQAVLLEILHKRLLQQQHEQLLQEAIAAEQDYAKGNVKSDSAGDFLAEVDNFLLRIAPRSKSKKAESTF
;
A
#
# COMPACT_ATOMS: atom_id res chain seq x y z
N MET A 1 -5.34 44.11 28.43
CA MET A 1 -6.04 42.82 28.22
C MET A 1 -6.22 42.65 26.73
N SER A 2 -5.43 41.78 26.10
CA SER A 2 -5.48 41.56 24.65
C SER A 2 -6.13 40.20 24.40
N PHE A 3 -7.36 40.21 23.89
CA PHE A 3 -8.08 39.01 23.49
C PHE A 3 -7.58 38.57 22.11
N PHE A 4 -6.82 37.49 22.06
CA PHE A 4 -6.52 36.80 20.80
C PHE A 4 -7.78 36.06 20.35
N THR A 5 -8.51 36.65 19.41
CA THR A 5 -9.55 35.95 18.64
C THR A 5 -8.84 34.97 17.72
N THR A 6 -8.95 33.67 17.98
CA THR A 6 -8.52 32.64 17.04
C THR A 6 -9.57 32.57 15.92
N GLN A 7 -9.23 33.09 14.75
CA GLN A 7 -10.01 32.86 13.53
C GLN A 7 -10.02 31.36 13.19
N PRO A 8 -11.16 30.77 12.81
CA PRO A 8 -11.19 29.40 12.31
C PRO A 8 -10.41 29.34 11.00
N THR A 9 -9.39 28.49 10.95
CA THR A 9 -8.69 28.18 9.71
C THR A 9 -9.54 27.20 8.93
N PHE A 10 -10.20 27.66 7.86
CA PHE A 10 -10.81 26.78 6.88
C PHE A 10 -9.70 26.14 6.04
N GLN A 11 -9.07 25.09 6.58
CA GLN A 11 -8.20 24.23 5.78
C GLN A 11 -9.09 23.51 4.79
N THR A 12 -8.88 23.74 3.49
CA THR A 12 -9.57 22.98 2.45
C THR A 12 -9.16 21.52 2.60
N PRO A 13 -10.09 20.59 2.84
CA PRO A 13 -9.75 19.19 3.04
C PRO A 13 -9.05 18.67 1.79
N SER A 14 -8.02 17.82 1.98
CA SER A 14 -7.35 17.18 0.86
C SER A 14 -8.37 16.44 -0.02
N LYS A 15 -8.08 16.24 -1.31
CA LYS A 15 -8.96 15.49 -2.21
C LYS A 15 -9.32 14.10 -1.65
N PHE A 16 -8.39 13.50 -0.91
CA PHE A 16 -8.60 12.22 -0.23
C PHE A 16 -9.62 12.34 0.91
N GLN A 17 -9.50 13.37 1.74
CA GLN A 17 -10.43 13.63 2.83
C GLN A 17 -11.84 13.94 2.31
N GLN A 18 -11.95 14.73 1.24
CA GLN A 18 -13.23 14.99 0.57
C GLN A 18 -13.88 13.71 0.03
N ALA A 19 -13.08 12.78 -0.50
CA ALA A 19 -13.60 11.50 -0.97
C ALA A 19 -14.16 10.65 0.18
N ILE A 20 -13.49 10.63 1.34
CA ILE A 20 -14.00 9.95 2.54
C ILE A 20 -15.34 10.55 2.96
N GLU A 21 -15.40 11.87 3.12
CA GLU A 21 -16.62 12.58 3.53
C GLU A 21 -17.79 12.35 2.55
N THR A 22 -17.49 12.27 1.25
CA THR A 22 -18.48 11.99 0.21
C THR A 22 -19.03 10.57 0.33
N VAL A 23 -18.17 9.58 0.65
CA VAL A 23 -18.59 8.19 0.86
C VAL A 23 -19.40 8.07 2.14
N GLU A 24 -18.99 8.73 3.22
CA GLU A 24 -19.71 8.71 4.51
C GLU A 24 -21.10 9.35 4.42
N ALA A 25 -21.33 10.25 3.47
CA ALA A 25 -22.63 10.86 3.21
C ALA A 25 -23.64 9.94 2.49
N LEU A 26 -23.18 8.81 1.93
CA LEU A 26 -24.06 7.81 1.30
C LEU A 26 -24.80 6.99 2.36
N SER A 27 -25.91 6.34 1.97
CA SER A 27 -26.56 5.36 2.85
C SER A 27 -25.66 4.14 3.09
N ILE A 28 -25.91 3.40 4.18
CA ILE A 28 -25.10 2.21 4.53
C ILE A 28 -25.08 1.17 3.40
N ASP A 29 -26.21 0.96 2.72
CA ASP A 29 -26.29 0.02 1.61
C ASP A 29 -25.46 0.49 0.40
N GLU A 30 -25.52 1.79 0.08
CA GLU A 30 -24.70 2.38 -0.99
C GLU A 30 -23.21 2.34 -0.67
N GLN A 31 -22.83 2.59 0.59
CA GLN A 31 -21.44 2.46 1.06
C GLN A 31 -20.93 1.04 0.88
N ALA A 32 -21.73 0.03 1.26
CA ALA A 32 -21.37 -1.38 1.11
C ALA A 32 -21.17 -1.76 -0.36
N VAL A 33 -22.10 -1.38 -1.23
CA VAL A 33 -22.00 -1.62 -2.68
C VAL A 33 -20.77 -0.92 -3.28
N LEU A 34 -20.51 0.33 -2.88
CA LEU A 34 -19.34 1.07 -3.36
C LEU A 34 -18.03 0.41 -2.94
N LEU A 35 -17.94 -0.07 -1.69
CA LEU A 35 -16.77 -0.77 -1.18
C LEU A 35 -16.49 -2.05 -1.99
N GLU A 36 -17.53 -2.83 -2.31
CA GLU A 36 -17.38 -4.02 -3.16
C GLU A 36 -16.88 -3.67 -4.56
N ILE A 37 -17.43 -2.62 -5.18
CA ILE A 37 -17.04 -2.17 -6.52
C ILE A 37 -15.57 -1.71 -6.52
N LEU A 38 -15.20 -0.87 -5.56
CA LEU A 38 -13.83 -0.38 -5.44
C LEU A 38 -12.84 -1.51 -5.18
N HIS A 39 -13.19 -2.46 -4.32
CA HIS A 39 -12.35 -3.62 -4.05
C HIS A 39 -12.13 -4.46 -5.32
N LYS A 40 -13.19 -4.77 -6.07
CA LYS A 40 -13.09 -5.52 -7.34
C LYS A 40 -12.21 -4.78 -8.36
N ARG A 41 -12.38 -3.46 -8.50
CA ARG A 41 -11.58 -2.66 -9.45
C ARG A 41 -10.11 -2.59 -9.04
N LEU A 42 -9.82 -2.45 -7.75
CA LEU A 42 -8.44 -2.42 -7.26
C LEU A 42 -7.74 -3.76 -7.49
N LEU A 43 -8.43 -4.87 -7.21
CA LEU A 43 -7.92 -6.21 -7.48
C LEU A 43 -7.63 -6.41 -8.98
N GLN A 44 -8.56 -5.98 -9.84
CA GLN A 44 -8.39 -6.04 -11.30
C GLN A 44 -7.15 -5.25 -11.76
N GLN A 45 -6.92 -4.05 -11.23
CA GLN A 45 -5.74 -3.25 -11.57
C GLN A 45 -4.43 -3.93 -11.13
N GLN A 46 -4.43 -4.54 -9.94
CA GLN A 46 -3.27 -5.32 -9.47
C GLN A 46 -3.00 -6.53 -10.37
N HIS A 47 -4.05 -7.24 -10.78
CA HIS A 47 -3.93 -8.37 -11.69
C HIS A 47 -3.42 -7.95 -13.07
N GLU A 48 -3.87 -6.82 -13.60
CA GLU A 48 -3.36 -6.26 -14.86
C GLU A 48 -1.87 -5.95 -14.76
N GLN A 49 -1.41 -5.36 -13.65
CA GLN A 49 0.01 -5.12 -13.42
C GLN A 49 0.81 -6.44 -13.37
N LEU A 50 0.33 -7.44 -12.62
CA LEU A 50 0.96 -8.76 -12.56
C LEU A 50 1.00 -9.46 -13.91
N LEU A 51 -0.04 -9.33 -14.74
CA LEU A 51 -0.07 -9.87 -16.09
C LEU A 51 0.97 -9.19 -16.98
N GLN A 52 1.15 -7.88 -16.87
CA GLN A 52 2.20 -7.17 -17.60
C GLN A 52 3.60 -7.65 -17.18
N GLU A 53 3.83 -7.80 -15.88
CA GLU A 53 5.08 -8.34 -15.34
C GLU A 53 5.35 -9.78 -15.80
N ALA A 54 4.31 -10.63 -15.82
CA ALA A 54 4.41 -12.01 -16.31
C ALA A 54 4.74 -12.06 -17.81
N ILE A 55 4.06 -11.25 -18.63
CA ILE A 55 4.35 -11.15 -20.08
C ILE A 55 5.79 -10.68 -20.31
N ALA A 56 6.25 -9.68 -19.55
CA ALA A 56 7.63 -9.19 -19.64
C ALA A 56 8.63 -10.30 -19.28
N ALA A 57 8.38 -11.05 -18.20
CA ALA A 57 9.22 -12.17 -17.80
C ALA A 57 9.27 -13.30 -18.83
N GLU A 58 8.13 -13.66 -19.45
CA GLU A 58 8.09 -14.64 -20.54
C GLU A 58 8.90 -14.19 -21.76
N GLN A 59 8.80 -12.91 -22.12
CA GLN A 59 9.58 -12.33 -23.22
C GLN A 59 11.08 -12.32 -22.92
N ASP A 60 11.47 -11.97 -21.70
CA ASP A 60 12.88 -12.00 -21.29
C ASP A 60 13.43 -13.43 -21.28
N TYR A 61 12.64 -14.40 -20.83
CA TYR A 61 12.99 -15.82 -20.93
C TYR A 61 13.18 -16.25 -22.39
N ALA A 62 12.24 -15.93 -23.27
CA ALA A 62 12.32 -16.27 -24.70
C ALA A 62 13.52 -15.63 -25.41
N LYS A 63 13.93 -14.42 -24.98
CA LYS A 63 15.11 -13.71 -25.51
C LYS A 63 16.43 -14.17 -24.90
N GLY A 64 16.40 -15.07 -23.91
CA GLY A 64 17.58 -15.49 -23.18
C GLY A 64 18.12 -14.42 -22.21
N ASN A 65 17.34 -13.38 -21.91
CA ASN A 65 17.62 -12.37 -20.88
C ASN A 65 17.32 -12.94 -19.48
N VAL A 66 17.89 -14.11 -19.19
CA VAL A 66 17.70 -14.81 -17.93
C VAL A 66 19.00 -14.77 -17.16
N LYS A 67 18.95 -14.26 -15.94
CA LYS A 67 20.10 -14.33 -15.03
C LYS A 67 20.25 -15.78 -14.56
N SER A 68 21.26 -16.48 -15.10
CA SER A 68 21.66 -17.80 -14.59
C SER A 68 22.61 -17.58 -13.43
N ASP A 69 22.05 -17.44 -12.23
CA ASP A 69 22.82 -17.30 -11.00
C ASP A 69 22.88 -18.63 -10.23
N SER A 70 23.82 -18.76 -9.29
CA SER A 70 23.85 -19.95 -8.45
C SER A 70 22.63 -19.99 -7.52
N ALA A 71 22.20 -21.19 -7.11
CA ALA A 71 21.12 -21.31 -6.13
C ALA A 71 21.41 -20.56 -4.81
N GLY A 72 22.70 -20.43 -4.44
CA GLY A 72 23.12 -19.68 -3.25
C GLY A 72 22.92 -18.17 -3.42
N ASP A 73 23.24 -17.63 -4.59
CA ASP A 73 23.09 -16.21 -4.88
C ASP A 73 21.61 -15.81 -4.99
N PHE A 74 20.77 -16.69 -5.55
CA PHE A 74 19.31 -16.52 -5.55
C PHE A 74 18.74 -16.48 -4.12
N LEU A 75 19.14 -17.41 -3.25
CA LEU A 75 18.66 -17.44 -1.86
C LEU A 75 19.08 -16.18 -1.08
N ALA A 76 20.31 -15.68 -1.30
CA ALA A 76 20.77 -14.44 -0.68
C ALA A 76 19.96 -13.21 -1.11
N GLU A 77 19.53 -13.15 -2.38
CA GLU A 77 18.67 -12.07 -2.89
C GLU A 77 17.27 -12.12 -2.27
N VAL A 78 16.69 -13.32 -2.14
CA VAL A 78 15.39 -13.55 -1.49
C VAL A 78 15.45 -13.17 -0.01
N ASP A 79 16.48 -13.60 0.73
CA ASP A 79 16.65 -13.24 2.14
C ASP A 79 16.74 -11.73 2.35
N ASN A 80 17.48 -11.03 1.48
CA ASN A 80 17.59 -9.57 1.53
C ASN A 80 16.24 -8.88 1.25
N PHE A 81 15.45 -9.41 0.30
CA PHE A 81 14.11 -8.92 0.04
C PHE A 81 13.18 -9.13 1.24
N LEU A 82 13.21 -10.31 1.87
CA LEU A 82 12.40 -10.65 3.05
C LEU A 82 12.73 -9.76 4.25
N LEU A 83 14.01 -9.43 4.46
CA LEU A 83 14.45 -8.50 5.51
C LEU A 83 13.94 -7.07 5.30
N ARG A 84 13.66 -6.67 4.06
CA ARG A 84 13.17 -5.32 3.72
C ARG A 84 11.66 -5.17 3.91
N ILE A 85 10.90 -6.27 3.81
CA ILE A 85 9.44 -6.28 3.97
C ILE A 85 8.98 -6.68 5.37
N ALA A 86 9.87 -7.23 6.20
CA ALA A 86 9.53 -7.55 7.58
C ALA A 86 9.13 -6.26 8.33
N PRO A 87 7.93 -6.21 8.95
CA PRO A 87 7.55 -5.08 9.77
C PRO A 87 8.58 -4.95 10.90
N ARG A 88 9.09 -3.73 11.14
CA ARG A 88 9.90 -3.44 12.33
C ARG A 88 9.06 -3.77 13.56
N SER A 89 9.14 -5.01 14.03
CA SER A 89 8.59 -5.39 15.32
C SER A 89 9.32 -4.54 16.34
N LYS A 90 8.59 -3.62 16.95
CA LYS A 90 9.09 -2.78 18.03
C LYS A 90 9.68 -3.70 19.08
N SER A 91 10.98 -3.56 19.33
CA SER A 91 11.56 -3.96 20.61
C SER A 91 10.92 -3.06 21.65
N LYS A 92 9.85 -3.54 22.26
CA LYS A 92 9.39 -3.09 23.57
C LYS A 92 10.57 -3.23 24.53
N LYS A 93 11.15 -2.11 24.93
CA LYS A 93 11.74 -1.96 26.26
C LYS A 93 10.98 -0.83 26.95
N ALA A 94 9.78 -1.15 27.41
CA ALA A 94 9.25 -0.50 28.60
C ALA A 94 9.37 -1.54 29.72
N GLU A 95 10.20 -1.18 30.70
CA GLU A 95 10.06 -1.49 32.13
C GLU A 95 9.77 -2.94 32.55
N SER A 96 10.75 -3.57 33.18
CA SER A 96 10.61 -4.10 34.55
C SER A 96 11.90 -4.80 34.96
N THR A 97 12.70 -4.17 35.82
CA THR A 97 13.15 -4.75 37.09
C THR A 97 14.00 -3.71 37.85
N PHE A 98 13.46 -3.33 39.01
CA PHE A 98 14.06 -2.63 40.16
C PHE A 98 14.48 -1.16 40.01
#